data_AF-A0A0S3S3S7-F1
#
_entry.id   AF-A0A0S3S3S7-F1
#
_cell.length_a   1.000
_cell.length_b   1.000
_cell.length_c   1.000
_cell.angle_alpha   90.00
_cell.angle_beta   90.00
_cell.angle_gamma   90.00
#
_symmetry.space_group_name_H-M   'P 1'
#
loop_
_entity.id
_entity.type
_entity.pdbx_description
1 polymer ?
#
loop_
_entity_poly.entity_id
_entity_poly.type
_entity_poly.pdbx_seq_one_letter_code
_entity_poly.pdbx_strand_id
1 'polypeptide(L)'
;MMWKAATATHPQAWETEMRNIKEVNLEAFKYLIKIPPRYWSRSRFTTNAKCDTLVNNMSEAFNSVMLHTRSKPIITMLEDIRLYLMNRWATNRTKIASLSGVICPKIKSRLNKESRLTKFWIPR
;
A
#
# COMPACT_ATOMS: atom_id res chain seq x y z
N MET A 1 14.93 -0.94 -10.72
CA MET A 1 15.12 -2.35 -11.12
C MET A 1 14.52 -3.30 -10.10
N MET A 2 14.90 -3.22 -8.80
CA MET A 2 14.28 -4.05 -7.74
C MET A 2 12.75 -3.95 -7.69
N TRP A 3 12.18 -2.74 -7.71
CA TRP A 3 10.72 -2.57 -7.77
C TRP A 3 10.08 -3.18 -9.01
N LYS A 4 10.75 -3.15 -10.17
CA LYS A 4 10.22 -3.78 -11.39
C LYS A 4 10.14 -5.30 -11.22
N ALA A 5 11.19 -5.92 -10.67
CA ALA A 5 11.17 -7.33 -10.30
C ALA A 5 10.07 -7.63 -9.25
N ALA A 6 9.95 -6.83 -8.21
CA ALA A 6 8.91 -7.01 -7.19
C ALA A 6 7.49 -6.93 -7.80
N THR A 7 7.25 -5.99 -8.72
CA THR A 7 5.95 -5.78 -9.37
C THR A 7 5.66 -6.67 -10.57
N ALA A 8 6.65 -7.43 -11.05
CA ALA A 8 6.49 -8.33 -12.18
C ALA A 8 5.33 -9.28 -11.95
N THR A 9 4.41 -9.37 -12.90
CA THR A 9 3.18 -10.17 -12.77
C THR A 9 3.36 -11.63 -13.17
N HIS A 10 4.38 -11.95 -13.96
CA HIS A 10 4.65 -13.31 -14.45
C HIS A 10 6.13 -13.68 -14.23
N PRO A 11 6.43 -14.97 -14.00
CA PRO A 11 7.79 -15.46 -13.73
C PRO A 11 8.86 -15.02 -14.73
N GLN A 12 8.53 -15.02 -16.03
CA GLN A 12 9.48 -14.67 -17.10
C GLN A 12 9.90 -13.20 -17.03
N ALA A 13 8.95 -12.30 -16.69
CA ALA A 13 9.24 -10.89 -16.50
C ALA A 13 10.13 -10.68 -15.26
N TRP A 14 9.90 -11.44 -14.18
CA TRP A 14 10.77 -11.41 -13.00
C TRP A 14 12.19 -11.88 -13.33
N GLU A 15 12.35 -12.99 -14.06
CA GLU A 15 13.67 -13.52 -14.45
C GLU A 15 14.45 -12.54 -15.31
N THR A 16 13.75 -11.81 -16.19
CA THR A 16 14.35 -10.78 -17.04
C THR A 16 14.87 -9.62 -16.20
N GLU A 17 14.07 -9.11 -15.26
CA GLU A 17 14.51 -8.04 -14.36
C GLU A 17 15.62 -8.49 -13.41
N MET A 18 15.62 -9.75 -12.95
CA MET A 18 16.70 -10.30 -12.13
C MET A 18 18.01 -10.45 -12.91
N ARG A 19 17.97 -10.80 -14.20
CA ARG A 19 19.16 -10.77 -15.08
C ARG A 19 19.70 -9.35 -15.23
N ASN A 20 18.83 -8.37 -15.48
CA ASN A 20 19.24 -6.95 -15.55
C ASN A 20 19.89 -6.48 -14.24
N ILE A 21 19.36 -6.89 -13.08
CA ILE A 21 19.97 -6.57 -11.77
C ILE A 21 21.35 -7.22 -11.65
N LYS A 22 21.53 -8.46 -12.10
CA LYS A 22 22.81 -9.18 -12.04
C LYS A 22 23.89 -8.49 -12.88
N GLU A 23 23.54 -7.98 -14.05
CA GLU A 23 24.44 -7.25 -14.94
C GLU A 23 24.92 -5.94 -14.32
N VAL A 24 24.04 -5.22 -13.62
CA VAL A 24 24.40 -3.95 -12.98
C VAL A 24 25.12 -4.14 -11.65
N ASN A 25 24.67 -5.10 -10.84
CA ASN A 25 25.24 -5.37 -9.51
C ASN A 25 25.01 -6.83 -9.08
N LEU A 26 26.09 -7.60 -9.10
CA LEU A 26 26.07 -9.01 -8.73
C LEU A 26 25.71 -9.24 -7.26
N GLU A 27 26.15 -8.38 -6.34
CA GLU A 27 25.87 -8.52 -4.90
C GLU A 27 24.39 -8.24 -4.60
N ALA A 28 23.78 -7.27 -5.27
CA ALA A 28 22.34 -7.02 -5.17
C ALA A 28 21.53 -8.22 -5.67
N PHE A 29 21.95 -8.85 -6.78
CA PHE A 29 21.32 -10.08 -7.27
C PHE A 29 21.41 -11.22 -6.25
N LYS A 30 22.61 -11.47 -5.70
CA LYS A 30 22.83 -12.50 -4.67
C LYS A 30 21.98 -12.26 -3.43
N TYR A 31 21.87 -11.00 -2.99
CA TYR A 31 21.02 -10.63 -1.86
C TYR A 31 19.55 -10.94 -2.13
N LEU A 32 19.04 -10.54 -3.29
CA LEU A 32 17.62 -10.71 -3.65
C LEU A 32 17.23 -12.19 -3.84
N ILE A 33 18.12 -13.01 -4.41
CA ILE A 33 17.84 -14.44 -4.61
C ILE A 33 17.90 -15.25 -3.31
N LYS A 34 18.63 -14.77 -2.30
CA LYS A 34 18.66 -15.36 -0.96
C LYS A 34 17.30 -15.29 -0.27
N ILE A 35 16.50 -14.25 -0.57
CA ILE A 35 15.15 -14.09 -0.04
C ILE A 35 14.18 -14.83 -0.98
N PRO A 36 13.41 -15.82 -0.50
CA PRO A 36 12.48 -16.55 -1.35
C PRO A 36 11.50 -15.59 -2.06
N PRO A 37 11.46 -15.60 -3.42
CA PRO A 37 10.67 -14.64 -4.20
C PRO A 37 9.17 -14.61 -3.85
N ARG A 38 8.62 -15.70 -3.32
CA ARG A 38 7.24 -15.78 -2.82
C ARG A 38 6.89 -14.75 -1.74
N TYR A 39 7.89 -14.19 -1.06
CA TYR A 39 7.67 -13.20 0.01
C TYR A 39 7.66 -11.76 -0.48
N TRP A 40 8.20 -11.48 -1.67
CA TRP A 40 8.44 -10.10 -2.10
C TRP A 40 8.17 -9.81 -3.59
N SER A 41 7.93 -10.83 -4.43
CA SER A 41 7.57 -10.65 -5.84
C SER A 41 6.16 -11.13 -6.14
N ARG A 42 5.37 -10.25 -6.77
CA ARG A 42 4.00 -10.51 -7.20
C ARG A 42 3.86 -11.77 -8.04
N SER A 43 4.79 -11.98 -8.98
CA SER A 43 4.82 -13.13 -9.89
C SER A 43 4.88 -14.48 -9.19
N ARG A 44 5.25 -14.50 -7.90
CA ARG A 44 5.44 -15.71 -7.09
C ARG A 44 4.51 -15.75 -5.87
N PHE A 45 3.57 -14.81 -5.75
CA PHE A 45 2.55 -14.81 -4.70
C PHE A 45 1.51 -15.90 -4.95
N THR A 46 0.90 -16.39 -3.87
CA THR A 46 -0.20 -17.35 -3.96
C THR A 46 -1.42 -16.72 -4.63
N THR A 47 -2.15 -17.49 -5.43
CA THR A 47 -3.38 -17.03 -6.09
C THR A 47 -4.56 -16.81 -5.12
N ASN A 48 -4.45 -17.32 -3.90
CA ASN A 48 -5.51 -17.25 -2.87
C ASN A 48 -5.82 -15.81 -2.43
N ALA A 49 -4.82 -14.94 -2.37
CA ALA A 49 -4.98 -13.54 -1.97
C ALA A 49 -4.50 -12.62 -3.10
N LYS A 50 -5.45 -12.12 -3.90
CA LYS A 50 -5.17 -11.13 -4.95
C LYS A 50 -5.16 -9.74 -4.32
N CYS A 51 -3.98 -9.20 -4.04
CA CYS A 51 -3.81 -7.82 -3.59
C CYS A 51 -2.98 -7.02 -4.60
N ASP A 52 -3.47 -5.86 -4.99
CA ASP A 52 -2.75 -4.93 -5.87
C ASP A 52 -1.59 -4.21 -5.17
N THR A 53 -1.47 -4.37 -3.85
CA THR A 53 -0.43 -3.74 -3.04
C THR A 53 0.62 -4.79 -2.64
N LEU A 54 1.90 -4.47 -2.84
CA LEU A 54 3.04 -5.36 -2.50
C LEU A 54 3.67 -5.08 -1.16
N VAL A 55 3.25 -3.98 -0.53
CA VAL A 55 3.75 -3.55 0.78
C VAL A 55 2.69 -3.84 1.83
N ASN A 56 3.11 -4.24 3.03
CA ASN A 56 2.20 -4.50 4.14
C ASN A 56 1.86 -3.24 4.94
N ASN A 57 2.42 -2.07 4.56
CA ASN A 57 2.35 -0.82 5.32
C ASN A 57 0.93 -0.45 5.74
N MET A 58 -0.07 -0.72 4.91
CA MET A 58 -1.48 -0.46 5.26
C MET A 58 -1.93 -1.32 6.43
N SER A 59 -1.59 -2.61 6.43
CA SER A 59 -1.90 -3.54 7.51
C SER A 59 -1.11 -3.19 8.77
N GLU A 60 0.17 -2.84 8.64
CA GLU A 60 0.98 -2.42 9.79
C GLU A 60 0.45 -1.14 10.44
N ALA A 61 0.12 -0.13 9.63
CA ALA A 61 -0.44 1.13 10.11
C ALA A 61 -1.82 0.94 10.74
N PHE A 62 -2.64 0.01 10.23
CA PHE A 62 -3.91 -0.32 10.84
C PHE A 62 -3.71 -1.08 12.16
N ASN A 63 -2.83 -2.07 12.19
CA ASN A 63 -2.55 -2.88 13.37
C ASN A 63 -1.96 -2.05 14.52
N SER A 64 -1.12 -1.07 14.22
CA SER A 64 -0.54 -0.19 15.25
C SER A 64 -1.60 0.67 15.93
N VAL A 65 -2.58 1.17 15.16
CA VAL A 65 -3.74 1.91 15.70
C VAL A 65 -4.64 1.00 16.53
N MET A 66 -4.85 -0.23 16.07
CA MET A 66 -5.78 -1.18 16.68
C MET A 66 -5.20 -1.94 17.89
N LEU A 67 -3.90 -1.76 18.19
CA LEU A 67 -3.17 -2.59 19.14
C LEU A 67 -3.85 -2.69 20.52
N HIS A 68 -4.33 -1.55 21.04
CA HIS A 68 -5.00 -1.46 22.34
C HIS A 68 -6.51 -1.60 22.26
N THR A 69 -7.10 -1.25 21.11
CA THR A 69 -8.55 -1.31 20.90
C THR A 69 -9.03 -2.75 20.81
N ARG A 70 -8.23 -3.64 20.20
CA ARG A 70 -8.57 -5.06 19.97
C ARG A 70 -8.66 -5.92 21.23
N SER A 71 -8.12 -5.46 22.37
CA SER A 71 -8.19 -6.19 23.64
C SER A 71 -9.43 -5.84 24.48
N LYS A 72 -10.28 -4.92 23.99
CA LYS A 72 -11.48 -4.47 24.68
C LYS A 72 -12.70 -5.31 24.29
N PRO A 73 -13.78 -5.32 25.11
CA PRO A 73 -15.04 -5.94 24.72
C PRO A 73 -15.57 -5.42 23.38
N ILE A 74 -16.31 -6.25 22.64
CA ILE A 74 -16.69 -5.98 21.24
C ILE A 74 -17.37 -4.60 21.05
N ILE A 75 -18.27 -4.22 21.96
CA ILE A 75 -18.97 -2.93 21.88
C ILE A 75 -17.99 -1.76 22.06
N THR A 76 -17.12 -1.83 23.07
CA THR A 76 -16.10 -0.81 23.32
C THR A 76 -15.08 -0.73 22.19
N MET A 77 -14.67 -1.87 21.64
CA MET A 77 -13.77 -1.94 20.49
C MET A 77 -14.36 -1.23 19.27
N LEU A 78 -15.64 -1.48 18.96
CA LEU A 78 -16.33 -0.84 17.84
C LEU A 78 -16.48 0.67 18.04
N GLU A 79 -16.78 1.09 19.28
CA GLU A 79 -16.90 2.51 19.62
C GLU A 79 -15.58 3.26 19.48
N ASP A 80 -14.48 2.68 19.96
CA ASP A 80 -13.13 3.24 19.78
C ASP A 80 -12.74 3.37 18.30
N ILE A 81 -13.05 2.36 17.47
CA ILE A 81 -12.84 2.42 16.02
C ILE A 81 -13.62 3.58 15.41
N ARG A 82 -14.90 3.73 15.79
CA ARG A 82 -15.77 4.80 15.31
C ARG A 82 -15.21 6.18 15.68
N LEU A 83 -14.84 6.38 16.94
CA LEU A 83 -14.24 7.63 17.42
C LEU A 83 -12.91 7.94 16.71
N TYR A 84 -12.05 6.94 16.54
CA TYR A 84 -10.80 7.10 15.80
C TYR A 84 -11.03 7.58 14.37
N LEU A 85 -11.96 6.95 13.64
CA LEU A 85 -12.29 7.34 12.25
C LEU A 85 -12.83 8.77 12.18
N MET A 86 -13.76 9.12 13.08
CA MET A 86 -14.34 10.46 13.14
C MET A 86 -13.28 11.53 13.42
N ASN A 87 -12.44 11.32 14.43
CA ASN A 87 -11.37 12.25 14.79
C ASN A 87 -10.36 12.41 13.65
N ARG A 88 -10.00 11.31 12.97
CA ARG A 88 -9.09 11.33 11.82
C ARG A 88 -9.68 12.12 10.66
N TRP A 89 -10.96 11.93 10.34
CA TRP A 89 -11.64 12.68 9.28
C TRP A 89 -11.74 14.16 9.61
N ALA A 90 -12.15 14.52 10.82
CA ALA A 90 -12.19 15.91 11.28
C ALA A 90 -10.81 16.58 11.17
N THR A 91 -9.77 15.91 11.70
CA THR A 91 -8.38 16.39 11.63
C THR A 91 -7.90 16.60 10.19
N ASN A 92 -8.17 15.63 9.30
CA ASN A 92 -7.78 15.73 7.89
C ASN A 92 -8.52 16.87 7.18
N ARG A 93 -9.79 17.08 7.49
CA ARG A 93 -10.60 18.17 6.93
C ARG A 93 -10.04 19.54 7.33
N THR A 94 -9.62 19.70 8.58
CA THR A 94 -8.97 20.94 9.04
C THR A 94 -7.62 21.14 8.35
N LYS A 95 -6.79 20.09 8.26
CA LYS A 95 -5.46 20.17 7.60
C LYS A 95 -5.54 20.53 6.13
N ILE A 96 -6.50 19.98 5.39
CA ILE A 96 -6.66 20.31 3.96
C ILE A 96 -7.21 21.73 3.78
N ALA A 97 -8.08 22.20 4.69
CA ALA A 97 -8.60 23.57 4.66
C ALA A 97 -7.50 24.61 4.93
N SER A 98 -6.53 24.28 5.79
CA SER A 98 -5.37 25.14 6.08
C SER A 98 -4.23 25.01 5.07
N LEU A 99 -4.33 24.09 4.10
CA LEU A 99 -3.25 23.87 3.13
C LEU A 99 -3.16 25.05 2.16
N SER A 100 -2.07 25.80 2.24
CA SER A 100 -1.72 26.87 1.29
C SER A 100 -0.57 26.42 0.38
N GLY A 101 -0.56 26.93 -0.85
CA GLY A 101 0.48 26.66 -1.85
C GLY A 101 0.05 25.77 -3.01
N VAL A 102 0.97 25.56 -3.95
CA VAL A 102 0.71 24.82 -5.20
C VAL A 102 1.00 23.34 -5.01
N ILE A 103 -0.04 22.50 -5.12
CA ILE A 103 0.12 21.05 -5.20
C ILE A 103 0.77 20.69 -6.55
N CYS A 104 1.80 19.83 -6.52
CA CYS A 104 2.48 19.36 -7.72
C CYS A 104 1.47 18.88 -8.79
N PRO A 105 1.58 19.32 -10.06
CA PRO A 105 0.57 19.06 -11.10
C PRO A 105 0.23 17.57 -11.27
N LYS A 106 1.23 16.68 -11.18
CA LYS A 106 1.04 15.23 -11.29
C LYS A 106 0.17 14.66 -10.17
N ILE A 107 0.38 15.12 -8.93
CA ILE A 107 -0.40 14.69 -7.76
C ILE A 107 -1.83 15.23 -7.88
N LYS A 108 -1.98 16.52 -8.23
CA LYS A 108 -3.29 17.16 -8.43
C LYS A 108 -4.10 16.47 -9.52
N SER A 109 -3.46 16.13 -10.65
CA SER A 109 -4.09 15.41 -11.76
C SER A 109 -4.59 14.02 -11.31
N ARG A 110 -3.75 13.26 -10.59
CA ARG A 110 -4.16 11.96 -10.03
C ARG A 110 -5.33 12.09 -9.06
N LEU A 111 -5.26 13.04 -8.12
CA LEU A 111 -6.34 13.28 -7.16
C LEU A 111 -7.67 13.60 -7.85
N ASN A 112 -7.65 14.48 -8.86
CA ASN A 112 -8.83 14.86 -9.63
C ASN A 112 -9.41 13.67 -10.41
N LYS A 113 -8.55 12.80 -10.96
CA LYS A 113 -8.98 11.58 -11.64
C LYS A 113 -9.72 10.65 -10.68
N GLU A 114 -9.11 10.33 -9.55
CA GLU A 114 -9.74 9.45 -8.55
C GLU A 114 -11.04 10.06 -8.01
N SER A 115 -11.05 11.36 -7.71
CA SER A 115 -12.25 12.07 -7.26
C SER A 115 -13.42 11.94 -8.24
N ARG A 116 -13.16 11.99 -9.55
CA ARG A 116 -14.19 11.78 -10.59
C ARG A 116 -14.70 10.34 -10.62
N LEU A 117 -13.80 9.35 -10.51
CA LEU A 117 -14.15 7.93 -10.51
C LEU A 117 -15.01 7.55 -9.29
N THR A 118 -14.78 8.19 -8.15
CA THR A 118 -15.51 7.90 -6.91
C THR A 118 -16.85 8.64 -6.77
N LYS A 119 -17.22 9.53 -7.73
CA LYS A 119 -18.45 10.33 -7.63
C LYS A 119 -19.74 9.50 -7.53
N PHE A 120 -19.74 8.32 -8.14
CA PHE A 120 -20.90 7.42 -8.18
C PHE A 120 -20.78 6.25 -7.19
N TRP A 121 -19.83 6.33 -6.25
CA TRP A 121 -19.71 5.29 -5.24
C TRP A 121 -20.86 5.41 -4.25
N ILE A 122 -21.74 4.42 -4.26
CA ILE A 122 -22.83 4.26 -3.30
C ILE A 122 -22.43 3.12 -2.37
N PRO A 123 -22.22 3.38 -1.06
CA PRO A 123 -22.04 2.29 -0.11
C PRO A 123 -23.27 1.38 -0.18
N ARG A 124 -23.05 0.09 -0.41
CA ARG A 124 -24.09 -0.93 -0.28
C ARG A 124 -24.34 -1.27 1.18
#